data_AF-A0A9P8QXG4-F1
#
_entry.id   AF-A0A9P8QXG4-F1
#
_cell.length_a   1.000
_cell.length_b   1.000
_cell.length_c   1.000
_cell.angle_alpha   90.00
_cell.angle_beta   90.00
_cell.angle_gamma   90.00
#
_symmetry.space_group_name_H-M   'P 1'
#
loop_
_entity.id
_entity.type
_entity.pdbx_description
1 polymer ?
#
loop_
_entity_poly.entity_id
_entity_poly.type
_entity_poly.pdbx_seq_one_letter_code
_entity_poly.pdbx_strand_id
1 'polypeptide(L)'
;MPRRLKWIIPAVRFATDSRPSYNNLNSNTDWQEKRPEQPDLYDALSSIGLLDPRSRCLSEPKLLELSDDVRSHLLRDASLGPRAEVVKRALRELVRDEGGGMPALDFAIIRNARLDKLVADMLALGHQQASLHLRPRIDTVMAERLQRLWMARFREKYFNIDEIRHLGLSKAGRLRDVIFNDTATDTWQLWQAKKCETLSELEWNLQFEPGHICETPTKGRYGAAALPLLTGREEVLPTGTVRYMREAKLSETHVSLISCVGSQIRILRGHRLRSPLSPKAGIRYDGLYVIRQYSHKQNPQNRLHRIIVTLERISGQPNMTDLAKIPRPSQTDDWVLFKKFEGEMIRQNRGEQRFLDWKLMKAQEKMEQQQWRRALEVGAALTTARQARYSYATRGLGPEEKT
;
A
#
# COMPACT_ATOMS: atom_id res chain seq x y z
N MET A 1 -31.64 -29.60 -7.89
CA MET A 1 -32.30 -28.42 -8.50
C MET A 1 -31.92 -27.16 -7.72
N PRO A 2 -30.87 -26.42 -8.11
CA PRO A 2 -30.40 -25.28 -7.33
C PRO A 2 -31.17 -24.02 -7.68
N ARG A 3 -31.71 -23.38 -6.63
CA ARG A 3 -32.46 -22.12 -6.70
C ARG A 3 -31.51 -20.97 -7.08
N ARG A 4 -31.77 -20.35 -8.23
CA ARG A 4 -31.08 -19.13 -8.69
C ARG A 4 -31.54 -17.95 -7.83
N LEU A 5 -30.63 -17.37 -7.05
CA LEU A 5 -30.82 -16.06 -6.44
C LEU A 5 -30.73 -15.00 -7.55
N LYS A 6 -31.89 -14.44 -7.91
CA LYS A 6 -32.01 -13.26 -8.77
C LYS A 6 -31.54 -12.04 -7.97
N TRP A 7 -30.47 -11.39 -8.42
CA TRP A 7 -30.09 -10.07 -7.92
C TRP A 7 -31.13 -9.06 -8.40
N ILE A 8 -31.74 -8.36 -7.45
CA ILE A 8 -32.69 -7.26 -7.68
C ILE A 8 -31.85 -6.05 -8.11
N ILE A 9 -31.98 -5.66 -9.38
CA ILE A 9 -31.46 -4.40 -9.92
C ILE A 9 -32.51 -3.31 -9.58
N PRO A 10 -32.13 -2.19 -8.94
CA PRO A 10 -33.03 -1.05 -8.82
C PRO A 10 -33.30 -0.47 -10.22
N ALA A 11 -34.57 -0.51 -10.64
CA ALA A 11 -35.04 0.12 -11.86
C ALA A 11 -34.85 1.64 -11.77
N VAL A 12 -33.88 2.17 -12.52
CA VAL A 12 -33.77 3.61 -12.76
C VAL A 12 -34.86 3.98 -13.77
N ARG A 13 -35.86 4.73 -13.29
CA ARG A 13 -36.90 5.31 -14.15
C ARG A 13 -36.26 6.37 -15.05
N PHE A 14 -36.34 6.18 -16.36
CA PHE A 14 -36.03 7.21 -17.34
C PHE A 14 -37.17 8.23 -17.33
N ALA A 15 -36.89 9.47 -16.90
CA ALA A 15 -37.74 10.60 -17.22
C ALA A 15 -37.41 11.03 -18.65
N THR A 16 -38.32 10.74 -19.59
CA THR A 16 -38.28 11.28 -20.95
C THR A 16 -38.92 12.67 -20.93
N ASP A 17 -38.11 13.71 -20.80
CA ASP A 17 -38.58 15.07 -21.07
C ASP A 17 -38.36 15.42 -22.53
N SER A 18 -39.48 15.40 -23.23
CA SER A 18 -39.70 15.87 -24.59
C SER A 18 -39.30 17.34 -24.73
N ARG A 19 -38.37 17.63 -25.63
CA ARG A 19 -38.09 19.01 -26.08
C ARG A 19 -39.27 19.56 -26.89
N PRO A 20 -39.68 20.83 -26.72
CA PRO A 20 -40.32 21.57 -27.79
C PRO A 20 -39.25 22.17 -28.71
N SER A 21 -39.39 21.88 -29.99
CA SER A 21 -38.71 22.56 -31.10
C SER A 21 -39.27 23.97 -31.25
N TYR A 22 -38.42 24.98 -31.22
CA TYR A 22 -38.70 26.27 -31.86
C TYR A 22 -37.53 26.64 -32.75
N ASN A 23 -37.77 26.51 -34.05
CA ASN A 23 -37.01 27.17 -35.10
C ASN A 23 -37.16 28.69 -34.92
N ASN A 24 -36.06 29.43 -35.01
CA ASN A 24 -36.06 30.73 -35.67
C ASN A 24 -34.66 31.04 -36.22
N LEU A 25 -34.64 31.31 -37.52
CA LEU A 25 -33.49 31.80 -38.28
C LEU A 25 -33.34 33.32 -38.12
N ASN A 26 -32.08 33.74 -38.29
CA ASN A 26 -31.57 35.05 -38.74
C ASN A 26 -31.60 36.23 -37.76
N SER A 27 -30.39 36.68 -37.38
CA SER A 27 -29.81 37.91 -37.94
C SER A 27 -28.39 38.14 -37.41
N ASN A 28 -27.46 38.38 -38.32
CA ASN A 28 -26.13 38.95 -38.07
C ASN A 28 -26.20 40.20 -37.20
N THR A 29 -25.31 40.30 -36.21
CA THR A 29 -24.52 41.52 -36.01
C THR A 29 -23.24 41.22 -35.23
N ASP A 30 -22.18 41.76 -35.82
CA ASP A 30 -20.78 41.80 -35.46
C ASP A 30 -20.54 42.38 -34.06
N TRP A 31 -20.05 41.54 -33.15
CA TRP A 31 -19.23 41.95 -32.00
C TRP A 31 -18.20 40.84 -31.76
N GLN A 32 -16.99 41.06 -32.27
CA GLN A 32 -15.79 40.38 -31.79
C GLN A 32 -15.55 40.77 -30.33
N GLU A 33 -16.28 40.14 -29.42
CA GLU A 33 -15.94 40.12 -28.01
C GLU A 33 -14.77 39.15 -27.85
N LYS A 34 -13.56 39.70 -27.75
CA LYS A 34 -12.35 38.98 -27.37
C LYS A 34 -12.63 38.20 -26.09
N ARG A 35 -12.92 36.90 -26.22
CA ARG A 35 -12.88 35.97 -25.09
C ARG A 35 -11.47 36.10 -24.49
N PRO A 36 -11.32 36.40 -23.19
CA PRO A 36 -10.02 36.31 -22.57
C PRO A 36 -9.50 34.89 -22.81
N GLU A 37 -8.30 34.76 -23.38
CA GLU A 37 -7.61 33.49 -23.55
C GLU A 37 -7.48 32.84 -22.17
N GLN A 38 -8.38 31.89 -21.90
CA GLN A 38 -8.41 31.14 -20.65
C GLN A 38 -7.25 30.17 -20.65
N PRO A 39 -6.55 29.99 -19.51
CA PRO A 39 -5.36 29.15 -19.46
C PRO A 39 -5.71 27.72 -19.88
N ASP A 40 -4.92 27.20 -20.81
CA ASP A 40 -4.97 25.80 -21.24
C ASP A 40 -4.83 24.88 -20.01
N LEU A 41 -5.44 23.69 -20.01
CA LEU A 41 -5.30 22.71 -18.94
C LEU A 41 -3.82 22.47 -18.62
N TYR A 42 -2.98 22.49 -19.66
CA TYR A 42 -1.54 22.37 -19.51
C TYR A 42 -0.92 23.52 -18.72
N ASP A 43 -1.30 24.78 -18.95
CA ASP A 43 -0.77 25.91 -18.18
C ASP A 43 -1.21 25.86 -16.71
N ALA A 44 -2.45 25.45 -16.46
CA ALA A 44 -2.98 25.29 -15.11
C ALA A 44 -2.30 24.15 -14.34
N LEU A 45 -2.05 23.00 -14.99
CA LEU A 45 -1.37 21.85 -14.37
C LEU A 45 0.15 22.01 -14.33
N SER A 46 0.73 22.81 -15.24
CA SER A 46 2.14 23.23 -15.23
C SER A 46 2.44 24.08 -14.00
N SER A 47 1.55 25.04 -13.70
CA SER A 47 1.61 25.89 -12.51
C SER A 47 1.52 25.10 -11.19
N ILE A 48 1.08 23.84 -11.26
CA ILE A 48 0.97 22.91 -10.14
C ILE A 48 2.14 21.89 -10.13
N GLY A 49 3.01 21.93 -11.14
CA GLY A 49 4.19 21.08 -11.27
C GLY A 49 3.90 19.66 -11.77
N LEU A 50 2.71 19.40 -12.31
CA LEU A 50 2.25 18.05 -12.72
C LEU A 50 2.60 17.69 -14.17
N LEU A 51 3.16 18.63 -14.93
CA LEU A 51 3.68 18.35 -16.27
C LEU A 51 5.13 17.87 -16.25
N ASP A 52 5.48 17.14 -17.30
CA ASP A 52 6.87 16.92 -17.67
C ASP A 52 7.42 18.19 -18.38
N PRO A 53 8.50 18.81 -17.86
CA PRO A 53 9.10 20.01 -18.45
C PRO A 53 9.52 19.84 -19.91
N ARG A 54 9.72 18.59 -20.36
CA ARG A 54 10.26 18.28 -21.70
C ARG A 54 9.20 18.08 -22.78
N SER A 55 7.96 17.75 -22.42
CA SER A 55 6.98 17.23 -23.40
C SER A 55 5.63 17.94 -23.41
N ARG A 56 5.38 18.92 -22.52
CA ARG A 56 4.03 19.47 -22.26
C ARG A 56 2.97 18.37 -22.06
N CYS A 57 3.38 17.15 -21.68
CA CYS A 57 2.48 16.05 -21.36
C CYS A 57 2.34 15.90 -19.85
N LEU A 58 1.21 15.36 -19.41
CA LEU A 58 0.98 15.02 -18.02
C LEU A 58 1.98 13.95 -17.58
N SER A 59 2.70 14.23 -16.48
CA SER A 59 3.67 13.29 -15.95
C SER A 59 2.96 12.22 -15.12
N GLU A 60 2.77 11.03 -15.70
CA GLU A 60 2.24 9.85 -14.99
C GLU A 60 2.89 9.61 -13.62
N PRO A 61 4.23 9.63 -13.45
CA PRO A 61 4.84 9.37 -12.15
C PRO A 61 4.55 10.45 -11.11
N LYS A 62 4.49 11.74 -11.52
CA LYS A 62 4.15 12.83 -10.59
C LYS A 62 2.68 12.79 -10.17
N LEU A 63 1.78 12.41 -11.09
CA LEU A 63 0.36 12.21 -10.78
C LEU A 63 0.16 11.02 -9.84
N LEU A 64 0.89 9.92 -10.06
CA LEU A 64 0.87 8.78 -9.15
C LEU A 64 1.38 9.15 -7.76
N GLU A 65 2.46 9.93 -7.67
CA GLU A 65 2.98 10.42 -6.40
C GLU A 65 1.98 11.33 -5.67
N LEU A 66 1.35 12.27 -6.38
CA LEU A 66 0.28 13.10 -5.82
C LEU A 66 -0.90 12.24 -5.32
N SER A 67 -1.33 11.26 -6.12
CA SER A 67 -2.40 10.33 -5.75
C SER A 67 -2.05 9.54 -4.49
N ASP A 68 -0.85 8.95 -4.43
CA ASP A 68 -0.38 8.20 -3.27
C ASP A 68 -0.28 9.07 -2.00
N ASP A 69 0.24 10.29 -2.12
CA ASP A 69 0.38 11.22 -1.00
C ASP A 69 -0.99 11.58 -0.41
N VAL A 70 -1.93 12.01 -1.26
CA VAL A 70 -3.28 12.43 -0.85
C VAL A 70 -4.07 11.26 -0.28
N ARG A 71 -4.03 10.09 -0.94
CA ARG A 71 -4.69 8.88 -0.44
C ARG A 71 -4.12 8.43 0.91
N SER A 72 -2.83 8.64 1.15
CA SER A 72 -2.23 8.33 2.46
C SER A 72 -2.83 9.20 3.58
N HIS A 73 -3.05 10.49 3.32
CA HIS A 73 -3.70 11.42 4.25
C HIS A 73 -5.20 11.15 4.41
N LEU A 74 -5.90 10.78 3.34
CA LEU A 74 -7.30 10.38 3.40
C LEU A 74 -7.48 9.17 4.33
N LEU A 75 -6.59 8.19 4.26
CA LEU A 75 -6.62 6.99 5.09
C LEU A 75 -6.19 7.23 6.55
N ARG A 76 -5.20 8.10 6.77
CA ARG A 76 -4.61 8.31 8.11
C ARG A 76 -5.33 9.39 8.91
N ASP A 77 -5.56 10.53 8.29
CA ASP A 77 -5.97 11.77 8.96
C ASP A 77 -7.42 12.13 8.60
N ALA A 78 -8.04 11.39 7.69
CA ALA A 78 -9.34 11.71 7.09
C ALA A 78 -9.38 13.14 6.51
N SER A 79 -8.29 13.55 5.86
CA SER A 79 -8.14 14.86 5.25
C SER A 79 -7.38 14.75 3.91
N LEU A 80 -7.40 15.81 3.11
CA LEU A 80 -6.64 15.89 1.85
C LEU A 80 -5.14 16.20 2.08
N GLY A 81 -4.73 16.44 3.33
CA GLY A 81 -3.34 16.74 3.69
C GLY A 81 -2.84 18.11 3.17
N PRO A 82 -1.51 18.33 3.21
CA PRO A 82 -0.89 19.60 2.82
C PRO A 82 -1.13 20.01 1.36
N ARG A 83 -1.43 19.04 0.49
CA ARG A 83 -1.65 19.25 -0.95
C ARG A 83 -3.14 19.42 -1.31
N ALA A 84 -4.01 19.69 -0.33
CA ALA A 84 -5.45 19.83 -0.54
C ALA A 84 -5.81 20.83 -1.66
N GLU A 85 -5.23 22.02 -1.65
CA GLU A 85 -5.52 23.06 -2.65
C GLU A 85 -5.04 22.69 -4.05
N VAL A 86 -3.90 21.98 -4.13
CA VAL A 86 -3.37 21.43 -5.37
C VAL A 86 -4.34 20.42 -5.97
N VAL A 87 -4.87 19.50 -5.17
CA VAL A 87 -5.84 18.48 -5.62
C VAL A 87 -7.16 19.12 -6.03
N LYS A 88 -7.70 20.04 -5.22
CA LYS A 88 -8.95 20.74 -5.55
C LYS A 88 -8.84 21.52 -6.86
N ARG A 89 -7.70 22.19 -7.08
CA ARG A 89 -7.42 22.87 -8.36
C ARG A 89 -7.33 21.85 -9.49
N ALA A 90 -6.52 20.80 -9.35
CA ALA A 90 -6.39 19.76 -10.37
C ALA A 90 -7.74 19.12 -10.75
N LEU A 91 -8.59 18.77 -9.78
CA LEU A 91 -9.91 18.21 -10.05
C LEU A 91 -10.83 19.16 -10.82
N ARG A 92 -10.81 20.46 -10.50
CA ARG A 92 -11.59 21.47 -11.25
C ARG A 92 -11.15 21.57 -12.70
N GLU A 93 -9.84 21.58 -12.93
CA GLU A 93 -9.26 21.63 -14.27
C GLU A 93 -9.58 20.35 -15.07
N LEU A 94 -9.46 19.18 -14.44
CA LEU A 94 -9.82 17.89 -15.06
C LEU A 94 -11.31 17.82 -15.42
N VAL A 95 -12.20 18.31 -14.56
CA VAL A 95 -13.64 18.39 -14.87
C VAL A 95 -13.91 19.35 -16.04
N ARG A 96 -13.16 20.45 -16.15
CA ARG A 96 -13.29 21.40 -17.26
C ARG A 96 -12.85 20.76 -18.58
N ASP A 97 -11.72 20.07 -18.57
CA ASP A 97 -11.16 19.37 -19.75
C ASP A 97 -12.05 18.22 -20.23
N GLU A 98 -12.55 17.38 -19.32
CA GLU A 98 -13.49 16.31 -19.66
C GLU A 98 -14.84 16.84 -20.15
N GLY A 99 -15.17 18.10 -19.84
CA GLY A 99 -16.33 18.80 -20.41
C GLY A 99 -16.08 19.38 -21.81
N GLY A 100 -14.84 19.40 -22.28
CA GLY A 100 -14.45 19.82 -23.63
C GLY A 100 -14.70 18.73 -24.68
N GLY A 101 -14.64 19.11 -25.96
CA GLY A 101 -14.86 18.17 -27.08
C GLY A 101 -13.75 17.12 -27.24
N MET A 102 -12.53 17.38 -26.75
CA MET A 102 -11.37 16.50 -26.83
C MET A 102 -10.58 16.55 -25.52
N PRO A 103 -10.91 15.68 -24.54
CA PRO A 103 -10.22 15.70 -23.25
C PRO A 103 -8.76 15.25 -23.40
N ALA A 104 -7.85 15.99 -22.79
CA ALA A 104 -6.41 15.72 -22.81
C ALA A 104 -6.02 14.45 -22.04
N LEU A 105 -6.84 14.03 -21.07
CA LEU A 105 -6.52 12.87 -20.23
C LEU A 105 -6.85 11.55 -20.95
N ASP A 106 -5.84 10.70 -21.13
CA ASP A 106 -6.02 9.33 -21.64
C ASP A 106 -6.34 8.33 -20.51
N PHE A 107 -7.02 7.24 -20.87
CA PHE A 107 -7.33 6.12 -19.99
C PHE A 107 -6.07 5.52 -19.36
N ALA A 108 -4.96 5.45 -20.10
CA ALA A 108 -3.69 4.92 -19.58
C ALA A 108 -3.21 5.74 -18.36
N ILE A 109 -3.32 7.06 -18.42
CA ILE A 109 -2.90 7.97 -17.33
C ILE A 109 -3.79 7.76 -16.11
N ILE A 110 -5.12 7.71 -16.26
CA ILE A 110 -6.06 7.44 -15.16
C ILE A 110 -5.70 6.11 -14.48
N ARG A 111 -5.47 5.07 -15.28
CA ARG A 111 -5.14 3.73 -14.81
C ARG A 111 -3.79 3.68 -14.08
N ASN A 112 -2.76 4.25 -14.67
CA ASN A 112 -1.38 4.16 -14.19
C ASN A 112 -1.17 5.05 -12.96
N ALA A 113 -1.73 6.26 -12.94
CA ALA A 113 -1.65 7.21 -11.82
C ALA A 113 -2.70 6.97 -10.71
N ARG A 114 -3.55 5.93 -10.84
CA ARG A 114 -4.56 5.54 -9.84
C ARG A 114 -5.54 6.67 -9.51
N LEU A 115 -5.92 7.48 -10.50
CA LEU A 115 -6.82 8.61 -10.29
C LEU A 115 -8.26 8.15 -10.00
N ASP A 116 -8.68 7.04 -10.58
CA ASP A 116 -9.94 6.35 -10.24
C ASP A 116 -10.02 5.98 -8.75
N LYS A 117 -8.90 5.50 -8.18
CA LYS A 117 -8.81 5.13 -6.77
C LYS A 117 -8.79 6.35 -5.86
N LEU A 118 -8.10 7.42 -6.26
CA LEU A 118 -8.12 8.70 -5.55
C LEU A 118 -9.56 9.25 -5.47
N VAL A 119 -10.26 9.31 -6.61
CA VAL A 119 -11.66 9.74 -6.67
C VAL A 119 -12.53 8.85 -5.81
N ALA A 120 -12.41 7.53 -5.92
CA ALA A 120 -13.18 6.58 -5.10
C ALA A 120 -12.95 6.78 -3.59
N ASP A 121 -11.71 6.98 -3.15
CA ASP A 121 -11.37 7.19 -1.74
C ASP A 121 -11.89 8.55 -1.21
N MET A 122 -11.81 9.61 -2.02
CA MET A 122 -12.40 10.92 -1.68
C MET A 122 -13.92 10.83 -1.52
N LEU A 123 -14.59 10.12 -2.44
CA LEU A 123 -16.03 9.89 -2.36
C LEU A 123 -16.39 9.04 -1.13
N ALA A 124 -15.71 7.92 -0.91
CA ALA A 124 -15.98 7.05 0.23
C ALA A 124 -15.86 7.81 1.56
N LEU A 125 -14.82 8.63 1.71
CA LEU A 125 -14.65 9.43 2.92
C LEU A 125 -15.69 10.55 3.04
N GLY A 126 -16.02 11.24 1.95
CA GLY A 126 -17.06 12.26 1.95
C GLY A 126 -18.44 11.71 2.36
N HIS A 127 -18.82 10.53 1.87
CA HIS A 127 -20.05 9.86 2.30
C HIS A 127 -20.02 9.47 3.78
N GLN A 128 -18.88 8.94 4.28
CA GLN A 128 -18.72 8.61 5.70
C GLN A 128 -18.83 9.85 6.61
N GLN A 129 -18.26 10.99 6.18
CA GLN A 129 -18.33 12.25 6.91
C GLN A 129 -19.71 12.91 6.81
N ALA A 130 -20.43 12.74 5.69
CA ALA A 130 -21.82 13.21 5.58
C ALA A 130 -22.72 12.54 6.63
N SER A 131 -22.43 11.27 6.97
CA SER A 131 -23.12 10.53 8.03
C SER A 131 -22.66 10.90 9.45
N LEU A 132 -21.48 11.53 9.62
CA LEU A 132 -20.87 11.84 10.91
C LEU A 132 -20.63 13.35 11.04
N HIS A 133 -21.56 14.05 11.69
CA HIS A 133 -21.64 15.53 11.81
C HIS A 133 -20.44 16.27 12.46
N LEU A 134 -19.30 15.62 12.73
CA LEU A 134 -18.24 16.12 13.62
C LEU A 134 -16.92 16.53 12.92
N ARG A 135 -16.85 16.54 11.58
CA ARG A 135 -15.59 16.89 10.88
C ARG A 135 -15.79 17.85 9.71
N PRO A 136 -14.75 18.65 9.35
CA PRO A 136 -14.76 19.45 8.12
C PRO A 136 -15.01 18.53 6.94
N ARG A 137 -16.11 18.78 6.22
CA ARG A 137 -16.54 17.94 5.10
C ARG A 137 -15.58 18.12 3.93
N ILE A 138 -15.12 17.02 3.37
CA ILE A 138 -14.47 17.02 2.05
C ILE A 138 -15.55 17.32 1.01
N ASP A 139 -15.30 18.33 0.16
CA ASP A 139 -16.15 18.61 -0.99
C ASP A 139 -16.02 17.49 -2.04
N THR A 140 -17.09 16.72 -2.22
CA THR A 140 -17.16 15.59 -3.16
C THR A 140 -17.67 15.98 -4.54
N VAL A 141 -18.18 17.20 -4.74
CA VAL A 141 -18.93 17.57 -5.96
C VAL A 141 -18.10 17.38 -7.23
N MET A 142 -16.85 17.84 -7.21
CA MET A 142 -15.95 17.69 -8.36
C MET A 142 -15.54 16.23 -8.59
N ALA A 143 -15.32 15.47 -7.53
CA ALA A 143 -14.98 14.05 -7.61
C ALA A 143 -16.14 13.23 -8.19
N GLU A 144 -17.39 13.50 -7.78
CA GLU A 144 -18.59 12.84 -8.33
C GLU A 144 -18.78 13.16 -9.80
N ARG A 145 -18.64 14.43 -10.16
CA ARG A 145 -18.77 14.87 -11.56
C ARG A 145 -17.72 14.21 -12.43
N LEU A 146 -16.46 14.18 -11.98
CA LEU A 146 -15.37 13.54 -12.70
C LEU A 146 -15.60 12.03 -12.87
N GLN A 147 -16.06 11.35 -11.81
CA GLN A 147 -16.42 9.94 -11.87
C GLN A 147 -17.49 9.67 -12.95
N ARG A 148 -18.57 10.48 -12.98
CA ARG A 148 -19.64 10.33 -13.98
C ARG A 148 -19.14 10.57 -15.41
N LEU A 149 -18.28 11.56 -15.61
CA LEU A 149 -17.67 11.85 -16.92
C LEU A 149 -16.81 10.69 -17.41
N TRP A 150 -15.94 10.15 -16.55
CA TRP A 150 -15.12 9.00 -16.89
C TRP A 150 -15.94 7.73 -17.15
N MET A 151 -17.01 7.49 -16.37
CA MET A 151 -17.94 6.40 -16.62
C MET A 151 -18.63 6.55 -17.99
N ALA A 152 -19.06 7.76 -18.35
CA ALA A 152 -19.73 8.01 -19.63
C ALA A 152 -18.78 7.85 -20.83
N ARG A 153 -17.54 8.33 -20.71
CA ARG A 153 -16.52 8.32 -21.76
C ARG A 153 -15.91 6.94 -21.97
N PHE A 154 -15.44 6.29 -20.91
CA PHE A 154 -14.68 5.04 -21.00
C PHE A 154 -15.56 3.79 -20.83
N ARG A 155 -16.77 3.93 -20.27
CA ARG A 155 -17.77 2.86 -20.13
C ARG A 155 -17.17 1.62 -19.48
N GLU A 156 -17.28 0.46 -20.14
CA GLU A 156 -16.79 -0.83 -19.67
C GLU A 156 -15.30 -0.80 -19.24
N LYS A 157 -14.45 -0.05 -19.96
CA LYS A 157 -13.02 0.05 -19.60
C LYS A 157 -12.82 0.65 -18.20
N TYR A 158 -13.66 1.61 -17.80
CA TYR A 158 -13.58 2.21 -16.47
C TYR A 158 -14.02 1.23 -15.38
N PHE A 159 -15.10 0.49 -15.61
CA PHE A 159 -15.57 -0.53 -14.67
C PHE A 159 -14.58 -1.69 -14.51
N ASN A 160 -13.90 -2.06 -15.59
CA ASN A 160 -12.95 -3.17 -15.61
C ASN A 160 -11.50 -2.71 -15.38
N ILE A 161 -11.26 -1.50 -14.87
CA ILE A 161 -9.90 -0.95 -14.72
C ILE A 161 -9.00 -1.82 -13.82
N ASP A 162 -9.56 -2.39 -12.75
CA ASP A 162 -8.85 -3.29 -11.85
C ASP A 162 -8.59 -4.66 -12.49
N GLU A 163 -9.49 -5.13 -13.35
CA GLU A 163 -9.28 -6.36 -14.12
C GLU A 163 -8.18 -6.16 -15.16
N ILE A 164 -8.16 -5.01 -15.85
CA ILE A 164 -7.09 -4.64 -16.77
C ILE A 164 -5.73 -4.57 -16.03
N ARG A 165 -5.69 -3.98 -14.82
CA ARG A 165 -4.49 -3.97 -13.98
C ARG A 165 -4.08 -5.37 -13.56
N HIS A 166 -5.04 -6.20 -13.15
CA HIS A 166 -4.82 -7.59 -12.76
C HIS A 166 -4.18 -8.39 -13.90
N LEU A 167 -4.72 -8.31 -15.12
CA LEU A 167 -4.16 -8.94 -16.31
C LEU A 167 -2.76 -8.39 -16.69
N GLY A 168 -2.49 -7.13 -16.34
CA GLY A 168 -1.19 -6.49 -16.55
C GLY A 168 -0.10 -6.95 -15.57
N LEU A 169 -0.45 -7.50 -14.40
CA LEU A 169 0.52 -7.82 -13.34
C LEU A 169 1.62 -8.78 -13.80
N SER A 170 1.25 -9.83 -14.53
CA SER A 170 2.18 -10.86 -15.03
C SER A 170 2.81 -10.53 -16.38
N LYS A 171 2.16 -9.72 -17.22
CA LYS A 171 2.66 -9.41 -18.59
C LYS A 171 3.72 -8.31 -18.61
N ALA A 172 3.46 -7.21 -17.93
CA ALA A 172 4.33 -6.02 -17.92
C ALA A 172 4.50 -5.42 -16.52
N GLY A 173 3.78 -5.95 -15.53
CA GLY A 173 3.73 -5.43 -14.17
C GLY A 173 4.78 -6.03 -13.23
N ARG A 174 4.49 -5.96 -11.93
CA ARG A 174 5.40 -6.33 -10.85
C ARG A 174 5.67 -7.84 -10.73
N LEU A 175 4.92 -8.68 -11.42
CA LEU A 175 5.06 -10.15 -11.39
C LEU A 175 5.67 -10.70 -12.69
N ARG A 176 6.12 -9.86 -13.62
CA ARG A 176 6.66 -10.30 -14.92
C ARG A 176 7.82 -11.29 -14.80
N ASP A 177 8.59 -11.16 -13.72
CA ASP A 177 9.78 -11.96 -13.43
C ASP A 177 9.49 -13.02 -12.35
N VAL A 178 8.23 -13.38 -12.13
CA VAL A 178 7.80 -14.35 -11.10
C VAL A 178 6.93 -15.44 -11.74
N ILE A 179 7.24 -16.69 -11.41
CA ILE A 179 6.60 -17.91 -11.89
C ILE A 179 5.91 -18.61 -10.72
N PHE A 180 4.71 -19.13 -10.96
CA PHE A 180 4.01 -19.96 -9.99
C PHE A 180 4.56 -21.40 -10.03
N ASN A 181 5.02 -21.91 -8.89
CA ASN A 181 5.49 -23.28 -8.75
C ASN A 181 4.36 -24.20 -8.27
N ASP A 182 3.82 -24.99 -9.18
CA ASP A 182 2.73 -25.90 -8.85
C ASP A 182 3.17 -27.12 -8.04
N THR A 183 4.44 -27.53 -8.15
CA THR A 183 4.96 -28.72 -7.44
C THR A 183 5.27 -28.48 -5.96
N ALA A 184 5.26 -27.22 -5.52
CA ALA A 184 5.58 -26.84 -4.15
C ALA A 184 4.54 -27.34 -3.13
N THR A 185 4.94 -28.21 -2.21
CA THR A 185 4.05 -28.67 -1.11
C THR A 185 3.78 -27.57 -0.09
N ASP A 186 4.72 -26.64 0.08
CA ASP A 186 4.65 -25.55 1.06
C ASP A 186 4.15 -24.24 0.43
N THR A 187 3.35 -23.50 1.20
CA THR A 187 2.78 -22.21 0.78
C THR A 187 3.85 -21.14 0.56
N TRP A 188 5.01 -21.28 1.19
CA TRP A 188 6.13 -20.35 1.03
C TRP A 188 6.92 -20.55 -0.27
N GLN A 189 6.70 -21.66 -0.97
CA GLN A 189 7.43 -22.03 -2.19
C GLN A 189 6.58 -21.91 -3.46
N LEU A 190 5.36 -21.37 -3.34
CA LEU A 190 4.40 -21.20 -4.45
C LEU A 190 4.88 -20.25 -5.54
N TRP A 191 5.80 -19.34 -5.22
CA TRP A 191 6.29 -18.34 -6.14
C TRP A 191 7.80 -18.44 -6.22
N GLN A 192 8.31 -18.41 -7.44
CA GLN A 192 9.73 -18.42 -7.74
C GLN A 192 10.02 -17.30 -8.73
N ALA A 193 11.22 -16.73 -8.71
CA ALA A 193 11.63 -15.75 -9.70
C ALA A 193 11.96 -16.52 -10.97
N LYS A 194 11.63 -15.95 -12.11
CA LYS A 194 12.15 -16.42 -13.38
C LYS A 194 13.68 -16.35 -13.29
N LYS A 195 14.39 -17.39 -13.75
CA LYS A 195 15.86 -17.40 -13.84
C LYS A 195 16.29 -16.09 -14.50
N CYS A 196 16.88 -15.19 -13.72
CA CYS A 196 17.55 -14.01 -14.22
C CYS A 196 19.00 -14.41 -14.49
N GLU A 197 19.53 -13.99 -15.64
CA GLU A 197 20.97 -13.94 -15.83
C GLU A 197 21.54 -13.04 -14.73
N THR A 198 22.35 -13.64 -13.88
CA THR A 198 22.92 -13.01 -12.70
C THR A 198 23.76 -11.82 -13.15
N LEU A 199 23.45 -10.62 -12.67
CA LEU A 199 24.29 -9.45 -12.92
C LEU A 199 25.64 -9.62 -12.18
N SER A 200 26.66 -9.85 -12.99
CA SER A 200 28.10 -9.83 -12.70
C SER A 200 28.72 -11.07 -12.06
N GLU A 201 29.90 -11.38 -12.61
CA GLU A 201 30.89 -12.40 -12.24
C GLU A 201 31.46 -12.25 -10.81
N LEU A 202 30.90 -11.37 -9.97
CA LEU A 202 31.47 -10.99 -8.67
C LEU A 202 30.69 -11.54 -7.45
N GLU A 203 29.45 -12.02 -7.64
CA GLU A 203 28.57 -12.51 -6.57
C GLU A 203 28.35 -14.03 -6.65
N TRP A 204 29.43 -14.80 -6.70
CA TRP A 204 29.35 -16.24 -6.51
C TRP A 204 29.10 -16.55 -5.03
N ASN A 205 27.92 -17.08 -4.67
CA ASN A 205 27.71 -17.83 -3.42
C ASN A 205 26.57 -18.86 -3.57
N LEU A 206 27.01 -20.09 -3.81
CA LEU A 206 26.49 -21.47 -3.63
C LEU A 206 25.20 -21.79 -2.81
N GLN A 207 24.27 -20.88 -2.51
CA GLN A 207 23.06 -21.24 -1.73
C GLN A 207 21.74 -20.61 -2.21
N PHE A 208 21.71 -19.99 -3.40
CA PHE A 208 20.51 -19.30 -3.89
C PHE A 208 20.02 -19.89 -5.21
N GLU A 209 18.78 -20.39 -5.20
CA GLU A 209 17.95 -20.47 -6.40
C GLU A 209 17.12 -19.17 -6.46
N PRO A 210 17.26 -18.35 -7.52
CA PRO A 210 16.45 -17.16 -7.72
C PRO A 210 14.97 -17.43 -7.53
N GLY A 211 14.35 -16.79 -6.54
CA GLY A 211 12.92 -16.94 -6.29
C GLY A 211 12.50 -17.55 -4.97
N HIS A 212 13.42 -18.23 -4.28
CA HIS A 212 13.09 -18.83 -3.01
C HIS A 212 13.16 -17.77 -1.91
N ILE A 213 12.01 -17.25 -1.47
CA ILE A 213 11.93 -16.46 -0.24
C ILE A 213 11.94 -17.44 0.94
N CYS A 214 13.11 -18.00 1.24
CA CYS A 214 13.32 -18.71 2.49
C CYS A 214 13.69 -17.69 3.58
N GLU A 215 13.24 -17.90 4.82
CA GLU A 215 13.65 -17.03 5.93
C GLU A 215 15.13 -17.22 6.33
N THR A 216 15.93 -17.92 5.54
CA THR A 216 17.36 -18.10 5.81
C THR A 216 18.15 -16.82 5.49
N PRO A 217 19.12 -16.43 6.34
CA PRO A 217 20.04 -15.35 6.02
C PRO A 217 20.79 -15.67 4.72
N THR A 218 20.79 -14.73 3.77
CA THR A 218 21.56 -14.87 2.53
C THR A 218 23.04 -14.64 2.82
N LYS A 219 23.96 -15.39 2.21
CA LYS A 219 25.41 -15.16 2.37
C LYS A 219 25.99 -14.46 1.15
N GLY A 220 26.46 -13.24 1.31
CA GLY A 220 27.38 -12.59 0.36
C GLY A 220 28.84 -12.85 0.76
N ARG A 221 29.80 -12.41 -0.07
CA ARG A 221 31.25 -12.59 0.16
C ARG A 221 31.75 -12.11 1.53
N TYR A 222 30.97 -11.26 2.21
CA TYR A 222 31.32 -10.62 3.49
C TYR A 222 30.55 -11.16 4.71
N GLY A 223 29.84 -12.29 4.59
CA GLY A 223 28.98 -12.79 5.67
C GLY A 223 27.64 -12.05 5.71
N ALA A 224 26.55 -12.81 5.90
CA ALA A 224 25.14 -12.38 5.92
C ALA A 224 24.76 -11.11 5.10
N ALA A 225 24.42 -11.29 3.82
CA ALA A 225 23.98 -10.23 2.92
C ALA A 225 22.63 -9.63 3.32
N ALA A 226 21.64 -10.43 3.75
CA ALA A 226 20.33 -9.95 4.19
C ALA A 226 19.62 -10.98 5.11
N LEU A 227 18.93 -10.49 6.13
CA LEU A 227 18.08 -11.26 7.03
C LEU A 227 16.60 -10.92 6.79
N PRO A 228 15.83 -11.86 6.21
CA PRO A 228 14.39 -11.74 6.07
C PRO A 228 13.66 -12.07 7.37
N LEU A 229 12.98 -11.07 7.93
CA LEU A 229 12.10 -11.16 9.09
C LEU A 229 10.65 -11.23 8.61
N LEU A 230 10.18 -12.42 8.18
CA LEU A 230 8.84 -12.57 7.61
C LEU A 230 7.82 -13.01 8.68
N THR A 231 8.27 -13.79 9.66
CA THR A 231 7.53 -14.32 10.78
C THR A 231 8.29 -14.11 12.10
N GLY A 232 7.62 -14.39 13.23
CA GLY A 232 8.15 -14.13 14.56
C GLY A 232 7.63 -12.81 15.13
N ARG A 233 8.33 -12.30 16.15
CA ARG A 233 7.97 -11.12 16.92
C ARG A 233 9.15 -10.17 17.04
N GLU A 234 8.91 -8.87 16.94
CA GLU A 234 9.89 -7.85 17.32
C GLU A 234 9.37 -6.97 18.45
N GLU A 235 10.29 -6.52 19.28
CA GLU A 235 10.06 -5.51 20.31
C GLU A 235 11.07 -4.39 20.13
N VAL A 236 10.59 -3.16 20.04
CA VAL A 236 11.44 -1.97 19.98
C VAL A 236 11.75 -1.55 21.42
N LEU A 237 13.03 -1.57 21.78
CA LEU A 237 13.48 -1.17 23.10
C LEU A 237 13.60 0.37 23.18
N PRO A 238 13.48 0.98 24.38
CA PRO A 238 13.61 2.43 24.56
C PRO A 238 14.94 3.00 24.06
N THR A 239 15.98 2.18 24.04
CA THR A 239 17.33 2.49 23.53
C THR A 239 17.40 2.63 22.01
N GLY A 240 16.31 2.39 21.28
CA GLY A 240 16.27 2.40 19.82
C GLY A 240 16.74 1.10 19.15
N THR A 241 17.19 0.12 19.94
CA THR A 241 17.51 -1.23 19.45
C THR A 241 16.26 -2.08 19.31
N VAL A 242 16.26 -3.00 18.36
CA VAL A 242 15.13 -3.91 18.09
C VAL A 242 15.49 -5.32 18.51
N ARG A 243 14.63 -5.95 19.31
CA ARG A 243 14.78 -7.34 19.72
C ARG A 243 13.86 -8.22 18.89
N TYR A 244 14.42 -8.99 17.98
CA TYR A 244 13.72 -9.99 17.19
C TYR A 244 13.69 -11.34 17.93
N MET A 245 12.56 -12.02 17.91
CA MET A 245 12.34 -13.30 18.55
C MET A 245 11.58 -14.23 17.61
N ARG A 246 12.06 -15.47 17.48
CA ARG A 246 11.41 -16.51 16.67
C ARG A 246 11.54 -17.86 17.36
N GLU A 247 10.47 -18.65 17.27
CA GLU A 247 10.45 -20.06 17.69
C GLU A 247 10.23 -20.93 16.44
N ALA A 248 11.13 -21.87 16.20
CA ALA A 248 11.07 -22.75 15.03
C ALA A 248 11.76 -24.10 15.29
N LYS A 249 11.65 -25.04 14.35
CA LYS A 249 12.48 -26.26 14.37
C LYS A 249 13.96 -25.90 14.18
N LEU A 250 14.88 -26.75 14.64
CA LEU A 250 16.31 -26.49 14.51
C LEU A 250 16.74 -26.26 13.05
N SER A 251 16.17 -27.04 12.11
CA SER A 251 16.41 -26.93 10.66
C SER A 251 16.01 -25.59 10.06
N GLU A 252 15.05 -24.89 10.70
CA GLU A 252 14.53 -23.59 10.27
C GLU A 252 15.17 -22.43 11.06
N THR A 253 15.99 -22.76 12.07
CA THR A 253 16.58 -21.79 12.98
C THR A 253 17.85 -21.18 12.38
N HIS A 254 18.03 -19.87 12.56
CA HIS A 254 19.17 -19.12 12.02
C HIS A 254 20.42 -19.21 12.91
N VAL A 255 20.86 -20.44 13.22
CA VAL A 255 22.02 -20.67 14.11
C VAL A 255 23.29 -20.00 13.56
N SER A 256 23.42 -19.89 12.24
CA SER A 256 24.53 -19.20 11.57
C SER A 256 24.64 -17.70 11.88
N LEU A 257 23.59 -17.05 12.39
CA LEU A 257 23.67 -15.64 12.79
C LEU A 257 24.63 -15.41 13.96
N ILE A 258 24.95 -16.45 14.74
CA ILE A 258 25.91 -16.34 15.84
C ILE A 258 27.28 -15.86 15.36
N SER A 259 27.73 -16.28 14.16
CA SER A 259 29.00 -15.87 13.59
C SER A 259 28.94 -14.48 12.94
N CYS A 260 27.76 -13.86 12.89
CA CYS A 260 27.54 -12.55 12.28
C CYS A 260 27.35 -11.45 13.34
N VAL A 261 27.49 -11.77 14.63
CA VAL A 261 27.45 -10.78 15.71
C VAL A 261 28.58 -9.76 15.50
N GLY A 262 28.26 -8.48 15.63
CA GLY A 262 29.15 -7.36 15.31
C GLY A 262 29.15 -6.95 13.83
N SER A 263 28.61 -7.77 12.93
CA SER A 263 28.58 -7.49 11.49
C SER A 263 27.35 -6.69 11.08
N GLN A 264 27.46 -5.99 9.94
CA GLN A 264 26.34 -5.30 9.31
C GLN A 264 25.50 -6.27 8.48
N ILE A 265 24.18 -6.08 8.47
CA ILE A 265 23.22 -6.92 7.77
C ILE A 265 22.07 -6.10 7.20
N ARG A 266 21.58 -6.44 6.01
CA ARG A 266 20.35 -5.86 5.43
C ARG A 266 19.13 -6.50 6.07
N ILE A 267 18.14 -5.70 6.49
CA ILE A 267 16.89 -6.24 7.04
C ILE A 267 15.75 -6.10 6.04
N LEU A 268 15.06 -7.21 5.78
CA LEU A 268 13.79 -7.24 5.04
C LEU A 268 12.68 -7.60 6.04
N ARG A 269 11.63 -6.78 6.15
CA ARG A 269 10.47 -7.06 7.02
C ARG A 269 9.27 -7.47 6.19
N GLY A 270 8.65 -8.59 6.55
CA GLY A 270 7.41 -9.07 5.93
C GLY A 270 6.16 -8.58 6.66
N HIS A 271 5.04 -8.44 5.95
CA HIS A 271 3.78 -7.99 6.55
C HIS A 271 3.24 -8.95 7.62
N ARG A 272 3.65 -10.22 7.64
CA ARG A 272 3.22 -11.23 8.62
C ARG A 272 4.01 -11.16 9.93
N LEU A 273 5.09 -10.37 9.97
CA LEU A 273 5.89 -10.19 11.16
C LEU A 273 5.09 -9.45 12.25
N ARG A 274 5.08 -10.01 13.47
CA ARG A 274 4.47 -9.38 14.64
C ARG A 274 5.41 -8.31 15.21
N SER A 275 5.50 -7.20 14.50
CA SER A 275 6.38 -6.07 14.81
C SER A 275 5.67 -4.72 14.62
N PRO A 276 5.87 -3.73 15.51
CA PRO A 276 5.40 -2.37 15.27
C PRO A 276 5.98 -1.75 13.99
N LEU A 277 7.11 -2.29 13.50
CA LEU A 277 7.80 -1.82 12.30
C LEU A 277 7.39 -2.58 11.04
N SER A 278 6.53 -3.61 11.13
CA SER A 278 6.19 -4.42 9.96
C SER A 278 5.38 -3.63 8.92
N PRO A 279 5.64 -3.82 7.62
CA PRO A 279 4.88 -3.14 6.58
C PRO A 279 3.42 -3.63 6.58
N LYS A 280 2.51 -2.77 6.12
CA LYS A 280 1.07 -3.11 6.05
C LYS A 280 0.77 -4.23 5.03
N ALA A 281 1.62 -4.37 4.02
CA ALA A 281 1.51 -5.35 2.94
C ALA A 281 2.90 -5.66 2.35
N GLY A 282 3.06 -6.86 1.78
CA GLY A 282 4.28 -7.29 1.11
C GLY A 282 5.51 -7.42 2.02
N ILE A 283 6.68 -7.21 1.42
CA ILE A 283 7.98 -7.20 2.08
C ILE A 283 8.64 -5.85 1.83
N ARG A 284 9.25 -5.25 2.85
CA ARG A 284 9.94 -3.96 2.77
C ARG A 284 11.39 -4.08 3.20
N TYR A 285 12.28 -3.39 2.50
CA TYR A 285 13.67 -3.21 2.92
C TYR A 285 13.78 -2.03 3.89
N ASP A 286 14.34 -2.29 5.07
CA ASP A 286 14.38 -1.31 6.17
C ASP A 286 15.76 -0.70 6.42
N GLY A 287 16.76 -1.10 5.61
CA GLY A 287 18.13 -0.61 5.68
C GLY A 287 19.11 -1.61 6.29
N LEU A 288 20.28 -1.08 6.64
CA LEU A 288 21.40 -1.76 7.28
C LEU A 288 21.30 -1.67 8.81
N TYR A 289 21.58 -2.79 9.46
CA TYR A 289 21.59 -2.98 10.91
C TYR A 289 22.87 -3.68 11.34
N VAL A 290 23.27 -3.52 12.59
CA VAL A 290 24.33 -4.31 13.23
C VAL A 290 23.67 -5.34 14.15
N ILE A 291 24.12 -6.59 14.06
CA ILE A 291 23.71 -7.63 15.02
C ILE A 291 24.51 -7.41 16.31
N ARG A 292 23.87 -6.91 17.36
CA ARG A 292 24.55 -6.65 18.64
C ARG A 292 24.66 -7.89 19.50
N GLN A 293 23.61 -8.71 19.52
CA GLN A 293 23.56 -9.90 20.35
C GLN A 293 22.76 -11.00 19.64
N TYR A 294 23.17 -12.25 19.88
CA TYR A 294 22.46 -13.45 19.47
C TYR A 294 22.31 -14.36 20.68
N SER A 295 21.11 -14.89 20.87
CA SER A 295 20.83 -15.90 21.90
C SER A 295 19.98 -17.00 21.30
N HIS A 296 20.25 -18.23 21.74
CA HIS A 296 19.53 -19.43 21.34
C HIS A 296 19.21 -20.23 22.59
N LYS A 297 17.97 -20.68 22.67
CA LYS A 297 17.51 -21.56 23.75
C LYS A 297 16.53 -22.57 23.19
N GLN A 298 16.74 -23.84 23.49
CA GLN A 298 15.71 -24.85 23.24
C GLN A 298 14.64 -24.77 24.33
N ASN A 299 13.39 -24.76 23.92
CA ASN A 299 12.26 -24.88 24.82
C ASN A 299 12.01 -26.38 25.09
N PRO A 300 12.16 -26.85 26.34
CA PRO A 300 12.09 -28.27 26.66
C PRO A 300 10.67 -28.85 26.51
N GLN A 301 9.61 -28.03 26.59
CA GLN A 301 8.22 -28.49 26.51
C GLN A 301 7.78 -28.82 25.08
N ASN A 302 8.10 -27.94 24.11
CA ASN A 302 7.65 -28.10 22.72
C ASN A 302 8.77 -28.53 21.75
N ARG A 303 10.00 -28.73 22.27
CA ARG A 303 11.22 -29.04 21.51
C ARG A 303 11.58 -28.00 20.42
N LEU A 304 10.94 -26.84 20.42
CA LEU A 304 11.24 -25.76 19.49
C LEU A 304 12.46 -24.97 19.98
N HIS A 305 13.19 -24.40 19.03
CA HIS A 305 14.32 -23.54 19.31
C HIS A 305 13.88 -22.09 19.22
N ARG A 306 14.09 -21.36 20.32
CA ARG A 306 13.88 -19.92 20.39
C ARG A 306 15.19 -19.21 20.11
N ILE A 307 15.18 -18.36 19.09
CA ILE A 307 16.25 -17.39 18.82
C ILE A 307 15.82 -16.01 19.26
N ILE A 308 16.78 -15.26 19.78
CA ILE A 308 16.64 -13.85 20.13
C ILE A 308 17.82 -13.11 19.50
N VAL A 309 17.53 -12.12 18.67
CA VAL A 309 18.54 -11.30 17.98
C VAL A 309 18.30 -9.84 18.35
N THR A 310 19.32 -9.19 18.91
CA THR A 310 19.29 -7.75 19.17
C THR A 310 19.93 -7.04 17.99
N LEU A 311 19.16 -6.17 17.35
CA LEU A 311 19.53 -5.43 16.15
C LEU A 311 19.60 -3.93 16.46
N GLU A 312 20.60 -3.26 15.90
CA GLU A 312 20.74 -1.81 16.00
C GLU A 312 20.82 -1.21 14.60
N ARG A 313 20.00 -0.19 14.31
CA ARG A 313 19.97 0.42 12.98
C ARG A 313 21.13 1.38 12.80
N ILE A 314 21.81 1.31 11.66
CA ILE A 314 22.90 2.24 11.32
C ILE A 314 22.33 3.63 11.00
N SER A 315 22.97 4.67 11.54
CA SER A 315 22.65 6.09 11.28
C SER A 315 22.93 6.52 9.84
N GLY A 316 22.37 7.66 9.41
CA GLY A 316 22.58 8.21 8.06
C GLY A 316 21.70 7.62 6.95
N GLN A 317 20.84 6.65 7.28
CA GLN A 317 19.84 6.09 6.37
C GLN A 317 18.48 6.79 6.55
N PRO A 318 17.56 6.73 5.55
CA PRO A 318 16.20 7.28 5.68
C PRO A 318 15.55 6.87 6.99
N ASN A 319 14.92 7.80 7.70
CA ASN A 319 14.38 7.50 9.03
C ASN A 319 13.24 6.46 8.94
N MET A 320 12.96 5.77 10.06
CA MET A 320 11.91 4.75 10.10
C MET A 320 10.51 5.32 9.86
N THR A 321 10.28 6.60 10.16
CA THR A 321 9.00 7.29 9.94
C THR A 321 8.68 7.42 8.45
N ASP A 322 9.68 7.71 7.63
CA ASP A 322 9.56 7.77 6.18
C ASP A 322 9.39 6.39 5.58
N LEU A 323 10.14 5.39 6.07
CA LEU A 323 9.96 3.99 5.65
C LEU A 323 8.58 3.44 6.04
N ALA A 324 7.99 3.89 7.14
CA ALA A 324 6.64 3.50 7.57
C ALA A 324 5.54 3.95 6.57
N LYS A 325 5.83 4.91 5.69
CA LYS A 325 4.94 5.31 4.59
C LYS A 325 4.89 4.26 3.48
N ILE A 326 5.81 3.29 3.47
CA ILE A 326 5.85 2.18 2.53
C ILE A 326 5.17 0.95 3.20
N PRO A 327 4.22 0.29 2.54
CA PRO A 327 3.81 0.49 1.15
C PRO A 327 2.91 1.72 0.95
N ARG A 328 3.09 2.38 -0.20
CA ARG A 328 2.22 3.45 -0.69
C ARG A 328 0.81 2.90 -1.01
N PRO A 329 -0.23 3.75 -1.09
CA PRO A 329 -1.57 3.30 -1.46
C PRO A 329 -1.63 2.49 -2.77
N SER A 330 -0.97 2.95 -3.84
CA SER A 330 -0.86 2.23 -5.12
C SER A 330 -0.24 0.83 -4.98
N GLN A 331 0.80 0.70 -4.16
CA GLN A 331 1.45 -0.59 -3.85
C GLN A 331 0.53 -1.50 -3.01
N THR A 332 -0.31 -0.91 -2.16
CA THR A 332 -1.33 -1.65 -1.41
C THR A 332 -2.43 -2.15 -2.32
N ASP A 333 -2.84 -1.37 -3.33
CA ASP A 333 -3.79 -1.83 -4.35
C ASP A 333 -3.20 -3.00 -5.14
N ASP A 334 -1.94 -2.89 -5.58
CA ASP A 334 -1.23 -3.98 -6.27
C ASP A 334 -1.16 -5.25 -5.41
N TRP A 335 -0.96 -5.11 -4.10
CA TRP A 335 -0.98 -6.22 -3.17
C TRP A 335 -2.34 -6.91 -3.09
N VAL A 336 -3.44 -6.14 -3.15
CA VAL A 336 -4.80 -6.71 -3.19
C VAL A 336 -5.01 -7.50 -4.48
N LEU A 337 -4.58 -6.94 -5.62
CA LEU A 337 -4.66 -7.63 -6.91
C LEU A 337 -3.79 -8.90 -6.93
N PHE A 338 -2.58 -8.84 -6.37
CA PHE A 338 -1.70 -10.00 -6.23
C PHE A 338 -2.35 -11.13 -5.43
N LYS A 339 -3.01 -10.82 -4.29
CA LYS A 339 -3.71 -11.86 -3.52
C LYS A 339 -4.85 -12.52 -4.29
N LYS A 340 -5.56 -11.74 -5.13
CA LYS A 340 -6.58 -12.29 -6.02
C LYS A 340 -5.94 -13.23 -7.04
N PHE A 341 -4.86 -12.77 -7.69
CA PHE A 341 -4.08 -13.56 -8.63
C PHE A 341 -3.54 -14.85 -8.01
N GLU A 342 -3.01 -14.81 -6.80
CA GLU A 342 -2.55 -15.99 -6.04
C GLU A 342 -3.67 -17.00 -5.82
N GLY A 343 -4.86 -16.52 -5.41
CA GLY A 343 -6.02 -17.39 -5.25
C GLY A 343 -6.45 -18.05 -6.57
N GLU A 344 -6.45 -17.29 -7.67
CA GLU A 344 -6.77 -17.82 -9.00
C GLU A 344 -5.76 -18.86 -9.47
N MET A 345 -4.45 -18.62 -9.29
CA MET A 345 -3.41 -19.58 -9.63
C MET A 345 -3.53 -20.87 -8.82
N ILE A 346 -3.81 -20.79 -7.51
CA ILE A 346 -4.04 -21.98 -6.68
C ILE A 346 -5.28 -22.72 -7.16
N ARG A 347 -6.37 -22.02 -7.45
CA ARG A 347 -7.62 -22.64 -7.93
C ARG A 347 -7.43 -23.34 -9.28
N GLN A 348 -6.72 -22.72 -10.21
CA GLN A 348 -6.47 -23.25 -11.55
C GLN A 348 -5.54 -24.46 -11.53
N ASN A 349 -4.46 -24.42 -10.75
CA ASN A 349 -3.44 -25.48 -10.77
C ASN A 349 -3.69 -26.59 -9.74
N ARG A 350 -4.26 -26.27 -8.58
CA ARG A 350 -4.42 -27.21 -7.44
C ARG A 350 -5.88 -27.55 -7.10
N GLY A 351 -6.82 -26.97 -7.83
CA GLY A 351 -8.26 -27.23 -7.69
C GLY A 351 -8.96 -26.44 -6.57
N GLU A 352 -10.28 -26.56 -6.54
CA GLU A 352 -11.15 -25.76 -5.67
C GLU A 352 -10.92 -26.03 -4.17
N GLN A 353 -10.65 -27.28 -3.79
CA GLN A 353 -10.44 -27.62 -2.38
C GLN A 353 -9.23 -26.89 -1.79
N ARG A 354 -8.09 -26.89 -2.50
CA ARG A 354 -6.88 -26.19 -2.07
C ARG A 354 -7.06 -24.69 -2.03
N PHE A 355 -7.87 -24.14 -2.94
CA PHE A 355 -8.24 -22.73 -2.91
C PHE A 355 -9.08 -22.38 -1.67
N LEU A 356 -10.04 -23.23 -1.28
CA LEU A 356 -10.84 -23.03 -0.07
C LEU A 356 -9.97 -23.10 1.20
N ASP A 357 -9.08 -24.10 1.29
CA ASP A 357 -8.14 -24.23 2.41
C ASP A 357 -7.22 -23.00 2.52
N TRP A 358 -6.67 -22.55 1.39
CA TRP A 358 -5.86 -21.33 1.32
C TRP A 358 -6.65 -20.09 1.76
N LYS A 359 -7.91 -19.97 1.33
CA LYS A 359 -8.78 -18.83 1.69
C LYS A 359 -9.08 -18.82 3.19
N LEU A 360 -9.34 -19.99 3.78
CA LEU A 360 -9.53 -20.14 5.23
C LEU A 360 -8.27 -19.75 5.99
N MET A 361 -7.10 -20.25 5.56
CA MET A 361 -5.81 -19.90 6.15
C MET A 361 -5.54 -18.39 6.09
N LYS A 362 -5.75 -17.73 4.94
CA LYS A 362 -5.57 -16.27 4.80
C LYS A 362 -6.56 -15.48 5.68
N ALA A 363 -7.78 -15.98 5.86
CA ALA A 363 -8.76 -15.35 6.75
C ALA A 363 -8.33 -15.44 8.22
N GLN A 364 -7.83 -16.61 8.64
CA GLN A 364 -7.28 -16.84 9.97
C GLN A 364 -6.06 -15.95 10.23
N GLU A 365 -5.10 -15.90 9.31
CA GLU A 365 -3.92 -15.02 9.40
C GLU A 365 -4.32 -13.56 9.58
N LYS A 366 -5.32 -13.08 8.81
CA LYS A 366 -5.82 -11.71 8.90
C LYS A 366 -6.43 -11.44 10.28
N MET A 367 -7.18 -12.39 10.82
CA MET A 367 -7.80 -12.27 12.14
C MET A 367 -6.74 -12.18 13.24
N GLU A 368 -5.77 -13.09 13.24
CA GLU A 368 -4.68 -13.10 14.22
C GLU A 368 -3.86 -11.81 14.16
N GLN A 369 -3.57 -11.33 12.95
CA GLN A 369 -2.83 -10.09 12.78
C GLN A 369 -3.61 -8.88 13.32
N GLN A 370 -4.92 -8.83 13.10
CA GLN A 370 -5.79 -7.76 13.64
C GLN A 370 -5.88 -7.82 15.16
N GLN A 371 -6.07 -9.01 15.73
CA GLN A 371 -6.09 -9.21 17.18
C GLN A 371 -4.78 -8.76 17.82
N TRP A 372 -3.65 -9.13 17.23
CA TRP A 372 -2.33 -8.71 17.72
C TRP A 372 -2.13 -7.19 17.66
N ARG A 373 -2.53 -6.53 16.57
CA ARG A 373 -2.45 -5.05 16.48
C ARG A 373 -3.32 -4.36 17.52
N ARG A 374 -4.55 -4.84 17.73
CA ARG A 374 -5.43 -4.32 18.80
C ARG A 374 -4.82 -4.51 20.19
N ALA A 375 -4.23 -5.67 20.45
CA ALA A 375 -3.55 -5.93 21.72
C ALA A 375 -2.37 -4.97 21.96
N LEU A 376 -1.61 -4.65 20.90
CA LEU A 376 -0.57 -3.61 20.98
C LEU A 376 -1.13 -2.23 21.27
N GLU A 377 -2.19 -1.82 20.59
CA GLU A 377 -2.84 -0.51 20.80
C GLU A 377 -3.35 -0.38 22.24
N VAL A 378 -4.00 -1.42 22.77
CA VAL A 378 -4.46 -1.46 24.16
C VAL A 378 -3.28 -1.43 25.12
N GLY A 379 -2.21 -2.18 24.85
CA GLY A 379 -0.99 -2.17 25.68
C GLY A 379 -0.31 -0.80 25.69
N ALA A 380 -0.24 -0.12 24.55
CA ALA A 380 0.29 1.24 24.43
C ALA A 380 -0.59 2.27 25.16
N ALA A 381 -1.92 2.15 25.05
CA ALA A 381 -2.85 3.02 25.78
C ALA A 381 -2.73 2.84 27.30
N LEU A 382 -2.60 1.61 27.79
CA LEU A 382 -2.44 1.32 29.22
C LEU A 382 -1.10 1.82 29.77
N THR A 383 -0.01 1.69 29.01
CA THR A 383 1.31 2.21 29.41
C THR A 383 1.31 3.74 29.45
N THR A 384 0.72 4.39 28.45
CA THR A 384 0.53 5.85 28.43
C THR A 384 -0.31 6.33 29.62
N ALA A 385 -1.43 5.65 29.93
CA ALA A 385 -2.27 5.97 31.06
C ALA A 385 -1.55 5.81 32.41
N ARG A 386 -0.70 4.78 32.55
CA ARG A 386 0.16 4.61 33.74
C ARG A 386 1.17 5.74 33.87
N GLN A 387 1.87 6.10 32.80
CA GLN A 387 2.84 7.20 32.80
C GLN A 387 2.18 8.54 33.15
N ALA A 388 0.99 8.81 32.59
CA ALA A 388 0.21 9.99 32.95
C ALA A 388 -0.10 10.02 34.46
N ARG A 389 -0.58 8.91 35.04
CA ARG A 389 -0.86 8.81 36.50
C ARG A 389 0.38 9.07 37.36
N TYR A 390 1.54 8.54 36.99
CA TYR A 390 2.80 8.82 37.71
C TYR A 390 3.26 10.28 37.59
N SER A 391 3.01 10.94 36.45
CA SER A 391 3.33 12.36 36.25
C SER A 391 2.42 13.32 37.04
N TYR A 392 1.16 12.92 37.31
CA TYR A 392 0.26 13.68 38.18
C TYR A 392 0.58 13.49 39.66
N ALA A 393 0.98 12.28 40.07
CA ALA A 393 1.40 12.01 41.46
C ALA A 393 2.68 12.76 41.86
N THR A 394 3.58 13.03 40.92
CA THR A 394 4.83 13.77 41.18
C THR A 394 4.69 15.29 41.15
N ARG A 395 3.59 15.84 40.61
CA ARG A 395 3.26 17.29 40.73
C ARG A 395 2.48 17.65 42.00
N GLY A 396 1.96 16.66 42.72
CA GLY A 396 1.21 16.86 43.97
C GLY A 396 2.08 16.97 45.24
N LEU A 397 3.39 16.78 45.13
CA LEU A 397 4.35 16.92 46.22
C LEU A 397 5.17 18.20 45.97
N GLY A 398 4.55 19.36 46.22
CA GLY A 398 5.28 20.61 46.38
C GLY A 398 6.10 20.58 47.69
N PRO A 399 7.21 21.33 47.77
CA PRO A 399 8.09 21.30 48.94
C PRO A 399 7.33 21.86 50.15
N GLU A 400 7.27 21.09 51.23
CA GLU A 400 6.93 21.64 52.55
C GLU A 400 8.00 22.68 52.91
N GLU A 401 7.61 23.95 52.91
CA GLU A 401 8.35 25.02 53.56
C GLU A 401 8.47 24.69 55.05
N LYS A 402 9.68 24.35 55.49
CA LYS A 402 10.04 24.37 56.91
C LYS A 402 10.30 25.82 57.31
N THR A 403 9.33 26.42 57.97
CA THR A 403 9.53 27.59 58.86
C THR A 403 10.20 27.18 60.15
#